data_AF-A0A0F0I239-F1
#
_entry.id   AF-A0A0F0I239-F1
#
_cell.length_a   1.000
_cell.length_b   1.000
_cell.length_c   1.000
_cell.angle_alpha   90.00
_cell.angle_beta   90.00
_cell.angle_gamma   90.00
#
_symmetry.space_group_name_H-M   'P 1'
#
loop_
_entity.id
_entity.type
_entity.pdbx_description
1 polymer ?
#
loop_
_entity_poly.entity_id
_entity_poly.type
_entity_poly.pdbx_seq_one_letter_code
_entity_poly.pdbx_strand_id
1 'polypeptide(L)'
;MILLPQLLKRRYIFLVVSGIVLLAIVNGFYLNLLPVPSVIRGSAETEGAQRPDFDEAAPHPIDGLIRDAQAKWDQLLSKRVDSLADATKQYRDRRGRHPPPGFDQWFAFAKQKKAVLIEDLFDQIYDDLSPYWGLDPQVIRRHATHWDPRIIVRNHTLSSVGHTGVNWLEVWMDMISTIQEFLPDMDIPLNGMDESRIIVPWETVSEYRAKDRDLQQQLDPKMAVNQYMTLSTEETSVEYSPPAFQGADKPFWDIMRGACPPESPGRTSNIQKVDFANPPAEFFNYRNSFSENGYVRDFERSKNPCWRAELQALHGSFIEPTSTSTTHELIPLFGGSKLTVNNEILIPPAVYWEDNPTYSGGKSNHGGPWSKKKDIVFWRGIASGGRNRVDTWTGYQRHRLVSMLNGTEVALTNGSSHGINFRLPDYEYYQVTAGLDGALPEFLNEHCDLGFLDLCCFPLEGSPHCSYTDPYFKLVQGKPMKEQYAFKYLPDVDGNSFSGRYRAFLLSTSLPIKATVYKEWHDSRLIPWAHFVPMDSLYMDVYGILQYFMGYKGRDRHDKQAEKIAMDGKSWAEKVLRQEDMQIYVYRLLLEYARLCDDQRDSLAFVEDLMNSY
;
A
#
# COMPACT_ATOMS: atom_id res chain seq x y z
N MET A 1 -32.99 42.58 -57.42
CA MET A 1 -32.22 41.41 -57.90
C MET A 1 -30.77 41.88 -58.09
N ILE A 2 -29.79 41.11 -57.59
CA ILE A 2 -28.33 41.39 -57.56
C ILE A 2 -27.86 42.33 -56.44
N LEU A 3 -27.68 41.82 -55.21
CA LEU A 3 -26.73 42.35 -54.20
C LEU A 3 -26.50 41.40 -53.00
N LEU A 4 -27.28 40.31 -52.86
CA LEU A 4 -27.03 39.26 -51.87
C LEU A 4 -25.72 38.42 -52.06
N PRO A 5 -25.17 38.19 -53.28
CA PRO A 5 -24.01 37.29 -53.43
C PRO A 5 -22.68 37.86 -52.91
N GLN A 6 -22.53 39.19 -52.82
CA GLN A 6 -21.25 39.82 -52.47
C GLN A 6 -20.98 39.83 -50.95
N LEU A 7 -22.04 39.91 -50.13
CA LEU A 7 -21.93 39.89 -48.66
C LEU A 7 -21.57 38.50 -48.13
N LEU A 8 -22.12 37.43 -48.73
CA LEU A 8 -21.78 36.05 -48.39
C LEU A 8 -20.34 35.69 -48.80
N LYS A 9 -19.88 36.15 -49.98
CA LYS A 9 -18.48 35.95 -50.42
C LYS A 9 -17.48 36.64 -49.49
N ARG A 10 -17.76 37.87 -49.03
CA ARG A 10 -16.89 38.59 -48.06
C ARG A 10 -16.81 37.88 -46.71
N ARG A 11 -17.92 37.35 -46.18
CA ARG A 11 -17.91 36.58 -44.93
C ARG A 11 -17.15 35.26 -45.05
N TYR A 12 -17.28 34.57 -46.19
CA TYR A 12 -16.55 33.33 -46.43
C TYR A 12 -15.04 33.56 -46.57
N ILE A 13 -14.63 34.62 -47.28
CA ILE A 13 -13.22 35.01 -47.39
C ILE A 13 -12.66 35.38 -46.01
N PHE A 14 -13.41 36.11 -45.19
CA PHE A 14 -12.95 36.48 -43.85
C PHE A 14 -12.77 35.27 -42.94
N LEU A 15 -13.67 34.29 -42.99
CA LEU A 15 -13.57 33.04 -42.23
C LEU A 15 -12.40 32.17 -42.70
N VAL A 16 -12.18 32.06 -44.01
CA VAL A 16 -11.04 31.29 -44.56
C VAL A 16 -9.71 31.96 -44.21
N VAL A 17 -9.60 33.29 -44.34
CA VAL A 17 -8.39 34.02 -43.96
C VAL A 17 -8.13 33.92 -42.46
N SER A 18 -9.17 34.03 -41.63
CA SER A 18 -9.04 33.86 -40.17
C SER A 18 -8.60 32.43 -39.80
N GLY A 19 -9.12 31.42 -40.50
CA GLY A 19 -8.71 30.03 -40.32
C GLY A 19 -7.25 29.78 -40.73
N ILE A 20 -6.78 30.37 -41.83
CA ILE A 20 -5.39 30.28 -42.29
C ILE A 20 -4.43 30.98 -41.31
N VAL A 21 -4.81 32.16 -40.80
CA VAL A 21 -4.01 32.88 -39.80
C VAL A 21 -3.94 32.09 -38.49
N LEU A 22 -5.05 31.50 -38.04
CA LEU A 22 -5.06 30.67 -36.84
C LEU A 22 -4.19 29.42 -37.03
N LEU A 23 -4.26 28.75 -38.20
CA LEU A 23 -3.39 27.63 -38.55
C LEU A 23 -1.91 28.04 -38.60
N ALA A 24 -1.58 29.20 -39.15
CA ALA A 24 -0.21 29.70 -39.18
C ALA A 24 0.33 30.04 -37.79
N ILE A 25 -0.50 30.58 -36.90
CA ILE A 25 -0.14 30.85 -35.50
C ILE A 25 0.05 29.54 -34.74
N VAL A 26 -0.88 28.60 -34.86
CA VAL A 26 -0.78 27.28 -34.20
C VAL A 26 0.45 26.53 -34.70
N ASN A 27 0.72 26.54 -36.01
CA ASN A 27 1.90 25.87 -36.58
C ASN A 27 3.21 26.60 -36.21
N GLY A 28 3.18 27.94 -36.10
CA GLY A 28 4.30 28.74 -35.60
C GLY A 28 4.63 28.50 -34.13
N PHE A 29 3.62 28.22 -33.29
CA PHE A 29 3.84 27.77 -31.90
C PHE A 29 4.31 26.31 -31.83
N TYR A 30 3.77 25.44 -32.69
CA TYR A 30 4.13 24.01 -32.72
C TYR A 30 5.57 23.78 -33.21
N LEU A 31 6.04 24.57 -34.18
CA LEU A 31 7.42 24.49 -34.70
C LEU A 31 8.47 25.11 -33.77
N ASN A 32 8.07 25.98 -32.84
CA ASN A 32 8.99 26.59 -31.85
C ASN A 32 9.06 25.82 -30.52
N LEU A 33 8.26 24.77 -30.34
CA LEU A 33 8.22 23.95 -29.11
C LEU A 33 8.78 22.53 -29.30
N LEU A 34 9.28 22.19 -30.48
CA LEU A 34 9.98 20.93 -30.74
C LEU A 34 11.49 21.19 -30.79
N PRO A 35 12.30 20.68 -29.84
CA PRO A 35 13.73 20.62 -30.05
C PRO A 35 14.00 19.66 -31.20
N VAL A 36 14.44 20.18 -32.33
CA VAL A 36 14.96 19.37 -33.44
C VAL A 36 16.26 18.73 -32.95
N PRO A 37 16.39 17.39 -32.90
CA PRO A 37 17.66 16.76 -32.62
C PRO A 37 18.59 17.03 -33.81
N SER A 38 19.61 17.86 -33.63
CA SER A 38 20.68 18.00 -34.60
C SER A 38 21.46 16.69 -34.65
N VAL A 39 21.23 15.89 -35.70
CA VAL A 39 22.12 14.80 -36.09
C VAL A 39 23.44 15.43 -36.53
N ILE A 40 24.41 15.54 -35.61
CA ILE A 40 25.78 15.91 -35.97
C ILE A 40 26.48 14.65 -36.47
N ARG A 41 26.61 14.56 -37.78
CA ARG A 41 27.62 13.73 -38.46
C ARG A 41 28.88 14.59 -38.55
N GLY A 42 29.91 14.24 -37.78
CA GLY A 42 31.19 14.92 -37.81
C GLY A 42 32.30 14.03 -37.26
N SER A 43 33.03 13.40 -38.16
CA SER A 43 34.33 12.79 -37.90
C SER A 43 35.40 13.87 -37.75
N ALA A 44 36.06 13.98 -36.59
CA ALA A 44 37.44 14.43 -36.49
C ALA A 44 38.00 14.15 -35.07
N GLU A 45 39.06 13.36 -35.05
CA GLU A 45 40.31 13.49 -34.28
C GLU A 45 40.31 13.87 -32.78
N THR A 46 41.06 13.04 -32.06
CA THR A 46 41.48 13.09 -30.67
C THR A 46 42.30 14.33 -30.31
N GLU A 47 41.79 15.16 -29.40
CA GLU A 47 42.61 15.94 -28.45
C GLU A 47 41.98 15.91 -27.06
N GLY A 48 42.81 15.74 -26.04
CA GLY A 48 42.42 15.39 -24.67
C GLY A 48 41.55 16.45 -24.00
N ALA A 49 40.29 16.10 -23.73
CA ALA A 49 39.45 16.85 -22.82
C ALA A 49 39.83 16.51 -21.37
N GLN A 50 40.37 17.48 -20.65
CA GLN A 50 40.41 17.46 -19.19
C GLN A 50 38.97 17.28 -18.68
N ARG A 51 38.76 16.25 -17.85
CA ARG A 51 37.49 16.03 -17.14
C ARG A 51 37.20 17.26 -16.26
N PRO A 52 35.97 17.79 -16.25
CA PRO A 52 35.62 18.81 -15.28
C PRO A 52 35.76 18.23 -13.87
N ASP A 53 36.48 18.96 -13.03
CA ASP A 53 36.51 18.74 -11.59
C ASP A 53 35.06 18.83 -11.09
N PHE A 54 34.57 17.80 -10.40
CA PHE A 54 33.22 17.79 -9.85
C PHE A 54 33.18 18.76 -8.65
N ASP A 55 32.99 20.05 -8.93
CA ASP A 55 32.45 21.02 -7.97
C ASP A 55 31.17 20.43 -7.34
N GLU A 56 31.01 20.58 -6.02
CA GLU A 56 29.95 20.02 -5.15
C GLU A 56 28.76 19.44 -5.95
N ALA A 57 28.77 18.12 -6.16
CA ALA A 57 27.72 17.42 -6.88
C ALA A 57 26.36 17.84 -6.31
N ALA A 58 25.45 18.26 -7.20
CA ALA A 58 24.08 18.59 -6.81
C ALA A 58 23.51 17.45 -5.93
N PRO A 59 22.84 17.75 -4.79
CA PRO A 59 22.36 16.74 -3.88
C PRO A 59 21.51 15.68 -4.60
N HIS A 60 21.68 14.42 -4.24
CA HIS A 60 20.93 13.33 -4.87
C HIS A 60 19.43 13.50 -4.55
N PRO A 61 18.48 13.22 -5.48
CA PRO A 61 17.05 13.44 -5.24
C PRO A 61 16.52 12.74 -3.97
N ILE A 62 17.06 11.57 -3.63
CA ILE A 62 16.74 10.85 -2.39
C ILE A 62 17.03 11.70 -1.12
N ASP A 63 18.05 12.56 -1.13
CA ASP A 63 18.33 13.45 0.00
C ASP A 63 17.13 14.40 0.26
N GLY A 64 16.49 14.89 -0.81
CA GLY A 64 15.26 15.69 -0.72
C GLY A 64 14.12 14.90 -0.08
N LEU A 65 13.87 13.69 -0.58
CA LEU A 65 12.82 12.80 -0.08
C LEU A 65 13.00 12.45 1.41
N ILE A 66 14.23 12.19 1.85
CA ILE A 66 14.54 11.93 3.27
C ILE A 66 14.28 13.17 4.13
N ARG A 67 14.71 14.36 3.68
CA ARG A 67 14.47 15.62 4.41
C ARG A 67 12.98 15.92 4.54
N ASP A 68 12.22 15.80 3.46
CA ASP A 68 10.78 16.05 3.44
C ASP A 68 10.03 15.06 4.34
N ALA A 69 10.42 13.79 4.31
CA ALA A 69 9.88 12.77 5.19
C ALA A 69 10.17 13.04 6.67
N GLN A 70 11.37 13.51 7.01
CA GLN A 70 11.70 13.91 8.38
C GLN A 70 10.86 15.12 8.82
N ALA A 71 10.71 16.14 7.98
CA ALA A 71 9.87 17.30 8.28
C ALA A 71 8.39 16.90 8.49
N LYS A 72 7.88 15.98 7.66
CA LYS A 72 6.53 15.41 7.82
C LYS A 72 6.40 14.65 9.14
N TRP A 73 7.43 13.90 9.54
CA TRP A 73 7.43 13.17 10.81
C TRP A 73 7.44 14.11 12.01
N ASP A 74 8.28 15.17 11.98
CA ASP A 74 8.32 16.18 13.03
C ASP A 74 6.98 16.92 13.14
N GLN A 75 6.35 17.25 12.01
CA GLN A 75 5.01 17.83 11.99
C GLN A 75 3.97 16.89 12.59
N LEU A 76 4.01 15.59 12.28
CA LEU A 76 3.12 14.60 12.87
C LEU A 76 3.30 14.54 14.40
N LEU A 77 4.55 14.50 14.88
CA LEU A 77 4.87 14.46 16.31
C LEU A 77 4.40 15.72 17.05
N SER A 78 4.39 16.88 16.40
CA SER A 78 3.90 18.14 16.99
C SER A 78 2.41 18.12 17.34
N LYS A 79 1.64 17.19 16.77
CA LYS A 79 0.20 17.02 17.04
C LYS A 79 -0.08 16.14 18.24
N ARG A 80 0.94 15.64 18.95
CA ARG A 80 0.74 14.76 20.11
C ARG A 80 -0.08 15.44 21.19
N VAL A 81 -1.01 14.69 21.79
CA VAL A 81 -1.81 15.12 22.94
C VAL A 81 -1.49 14.30 24.18
N ASP A 82 -1.64 14.93 25.35
CA ASP A 82 -1.40 14.30 26.64
C ASP A 82 -2.59 14.34 27.59
N SER A 83 -3.62 15.13 27.28
CA SER A 83 -4.85 15.29 28.07
C SER A 83 -6.07 14.75 27.33
N LEU A 84 -7.09 14.33 28.07
CA LEU A 84 -8.36 13.87 27.50
C LEU A 84 -9.04 15.00 26.71
N ALA A 85 -9.04 16.22 27.25
CA ALA A 85 -9.66 17.39 26.60
C ALA A 85 -9.01 17.73 25.25
N ASP A 86 -7.69 17.65 25.14
CA ASP A 86 -7.01 17.88 23.86
C ASP A 86 -7.28 16.74 22.87
N ALA A 87 -7.33 15.49 23.34
CA ALA A 87 -7.64 14.34 22.51
C ALA A 87 -9.06 14.39 21.95
N THR A 88 -10.05 14.72 22.77
CA THR A 88 -11.44 14.88 22.33
C THR A 88 -11.61 16.10 21.43
N LYS A 89 -10.86 17.19 21.67
CA LYS A 89 -10.82 18.35 20.77
C LYS A 89 -10.25 17.96 19.40
N GLN A 90 -9.08 17.32 19.33
CA GLN A 90 -8.50 16.89 18.05
C GLN A 90 -9.40 15.90 17.31
N TYR A 91 -10.03 14.98 18.05
CA TYR A 91 -11.04 14.09 17.49
C TYR A 91 -12.16 14.88 16.83
N ARG A 92 -12.78 15.83 17.55
CA ARG A 92 -13.87 16.66 17.02
C ARG A 92 -13.45 17.47 15.80
N ASP A 93 -12.27 18.10 15.86
CA ASP A 93 -11.71 18.89 14.77
C ASP A 93 -11.47 18.05 13.50
N ARG A 94 -11.05 16.78 13.67
CA ARG A 94 -10.71 15.90 12.54
C ARG A 94 -11.89 15.07 12.03
N ARG A 95 -12.79 14.64 12.92
CA ARG A 95 -13.88 13.69 12.60
C ARG A 95 -15.24 14.37 12.45
N GLY A 96 -15.35 15.64 12.80
CA GLY A 96 -16.59 16.42 12.66
C GLY A 96 -17.73 15.98 13.59
N ARG A 97 -17.44 15.11 14.58
CA ARG A 97 -18.42 14.54 15.52
C ARG A 97 -17.84 14.43 16.92
N HIS A 98 -18.70 14.22 17.91
CA HIS A 98 -18.25 13.83 19.24
C HIS A 98 -17.74 12.39 19.27
N PRO A 99 -16.72 12.08 20.09
CA PRO A 99 -16.20 10.72 20.20
C PRO A 99 -17.27 9.75 20.70
N PRO A 100 -17.15 8.43 20.43
CA PRO A 100 -18.10 7.44 20.93
C PRO A 100 -18.02 7.32 22.46
N PRO A 101 -19.06 6.81 23.14
CA PRO A 101 -19.00 6.47 24.56
C PRO A 101 -17.84 5.50 24.86
N GLY A 102 -17.23 5.64 26.03
CA GLY A 102 -16.03 4.88 26.42
C GLY A 102 -14.71 5.44 25.89
N PHE A 103 -14.73 6.58 25.16
CA PHE A 103 -13.50 7.23 24.68
C PHE A 103 -12.55 7.62 25.82
N ASP A 104 -13.06 8.06 26.95
CA ASP A 104 -12.30 8.38 28.16
C ASP A 104 -11.56 7.16 28.73
N GLN A 105 -12.24 6.01 28.77
CA GLN A 105 -11.66 4.74 29.18
C GLN A 105 -10.62 4.26 28.17
N TRP A 106 -10.89 4.39 26.88
CA TRP A 106 -9.92 4.13 25.82
C TRP A 106 -8.68 5.03 25.95
N PHE A 107 -8.87 6.32 26.20
CA PHE A 107 -7.77 7.26 26.41
C PHE A 107 -6.93 6.88 27.63
N ALA A 108 -7.57 6.54 28.75
CA ALA A 108 -6.90 6.07 29.96
C ALA A 108 -6.10 4.78 29.71
N PHE A 109 -6.69 3.81 29.02
CA PHE A 109 -6.02 2.57 28.60
C PHE A 109 -4.80 2.86 27.73
N ALA A 110 -4.94 3.74 26.73
CA ALA A 110 -3.85 4.10 25.84
C ALA A 110 -2.71 4.83 26.59
N LYS A 111 -3.03 5.74 27.53
CA LYS A 111 -2.03 6.38 28.40
C LYS A 111 -1.32 5.36 29.29
N GLN A 112 -2.04 4.41 29.89
CA GLN A 112 -1.47 3.34 30.72
C GLN A 112 -0.48 2.48 29.91
N LYS A 113 -0.79 2.20 28.65
CA LYS A 113 0.06 1.45 27.70
C LYS A 113 1.17 2.30 27.05
N LYS A 114 1.31 3.57 27.46
CA LYS A 114 2.31 4.52 26.95
C LYS A 114 2.20 4.70 25.43
N ALA A 115 0.98 4.83 24.92
CA ALA A 115 0.73 5.10 23.51
C ALA A 115 1.22 6.49 23.11
N VAL A 116 1.70 6.64 21.87
CA VAL A 116 1.83 7.96 21.25
C VAL A 116 0.45 8.36 20.73
N LEU A 117 -0.20 9.31 21.40
CA LEU A 117 -1.54 9.76 21.04
C LEU A 117 -1.49 10.92 20.05
N ILE A 118 -1.74 10.60 18.77
CA ILE A 118 -1.87 11.54 17.67
C ILE A 118 -3.08 11.06 16.86
N GLU A 119 -4.08 11.92 16.66
CA GLU A 119 -5.35 11.53 16.02
C GLU A 119 -5.15 11.02 14.58
N ASP A 120 -4.19 11.58 13.83
CA ASP A 120 -3.82 11.12 12.48
C ASP A 120 -3.44 9.62 12.43
N LEU A 121 -2.91 9.03 13.52
CA LEU A 121 -2.54 7.60 13.55
C LEU A 121 -3.75 6.65 13.53
N PHE A 122 -4.97 7.17 13.65
CA PHE A 122 -6.21 6.41 13.61
C PHE A 122 -7.01 6.62 12.32
N ASP A 123 -6.49 7.39 11.36
CA ASP A 123 -7.18 7.70 10.10
C ASP A 123 -7.70 6.47 9.36
N GLN A 124 -6.94 5.38 9.36
CA GLN A 124 -7.32 4.14 8.68
C GLN A 124 -8.67 3.60 9.17
N ILE A 125 -9.00 3.76 10.46
CA ILE A 125 -10.31 3.37 11.01
C ILE A 125 -11.42 4.17 10.32
N TYR A 126 -11.26 5.47 10.18
CA TYR A 126 -12.30 6.34 9.64
C TYR A 126 -12.41 6.22 8.12
N ASP A 127 -11.30 6.01 7.42
CA ASP A 127 -11.31 5.71 5.98
C ASP A 127 -12.10 4.43 5.65
N ASP A 128 -12.00 3.43 6.54
CA ASP A 128 -12.67 2.14 6.42
C ASP A 128 -14.14 2.20 6.86
N LEU A 129 -14.43 2.91 7.95
CA LEU A 129 -15.76 2.99 8.53
C LEU A 129 -16.67 4.04 7.86
N SER A 130 -16.10 5.04 7.18
CA SER A 130 -16.86 6.13 6.54
C SER A 130 -17.99 5.63 5.60
N PRO A 131 -17.77 4.66 4.69
CA PRO A 131 -18.84 4.14 3.84
C PRO A 131 -20.01 3.49 4.61
N TYR A 132 -19.78 2.96 5.82
CA TYR A 132 -20.83 2.28 6.58
C TYR A 132 -21.84 3.24 7.21
N TRP A 133 -21.50 4.52 7.38
CA TRP A 133 -22.46 5.57 7.76
C TRP A 133 -23.56 5.78 6.71
N GLY A 134 -23.32 5.37 5.47
CA GLY A 134 -24.31 5.40 4.40
C GLY A 134 -25.34 4.27 4.44
N LEU A 135 -25.19 3.29 5.34
CA LEU A 135 -26.10 2.15 5.53
C LEU A 135 -26.93 2.31 6.80
N ASP A 136 -28.10 1.68 6.86
CA ASP A 136 -28.87 1.57 8.11
C ASP A 136 -28.16 0.63 9.11
N PRO A 137 -28.10 0.96 10.42
CA PRO A 137 -27.46 0.11 11.43
C PRO A 137 -27.96 -1.34 11.42
N GLN A 138 -29.26 -1.54 11.19
CA GLN A 138 -29.88 -2.87 11.12
C GLN A 138 -29.34 -3.71 9.95
N VAL A 139 -29.00 -3.10 8.81
CA VAL A 139 -28.42 -3.80 7.66
C VAL A 139 -27.02 -4.29 8.00
N ILE A 140 -26.21 -3.43 8.64
CA ILE A 140 -24.86 -3.79 9.11
C ILE A 140 -24.95 -4.99 10.07
N ARG A 141 -25.80 -4.90 11.11
CA ARG A 141 -26.01 -5.99 12.06
C ARG A 141 -26.48 -7.27 11.37
N ARG A 142 -27.42 -7.18 10.44
CA ARG A 142 -27.95 -8.35 9.73
C ARG A 142 -26.88 -9.11 8.95
N HIS A 143 -26.01 -8.41 8.21
CA HIS A 143 -24.88 -9.06 7.54
C HIS A 143 -23.91 -9.64 8.57
N ALA A 144 -23.64 -8.91 9.65
CA ALA A 144 -22.70 -9.36 10.66
C ALA A 144 -23.14 -10.65 11.36
N THR A 145 -24.42 -10.75 11.76
CA THR A 145 -24.95 -11.92 12.47
C THR A 145 -25.07 -13.17 11.60
N HIS A 146 -25.09 -13.03 10.27
CA HIS A 146 -25.22 -14.16 9.34
C HIS A 146 -23.92 -14.53 8.62
N TRP A 147 -22.79 -13.96 9.07
CA TRP A 147 -21.49 -14.27 8.50
C TRP A 147 -20.75 -15.29 9.37
N ASP A 148 -20.26 -16.35 8.72
CA ASP A 148 -19.31 -17.29 9.31
C ASP A 148 -18.02 -17.24 8.48
N PRO A 149 -16.83 -17.04 9.10
CA PRO A 149 -16.56 -17.00 10.54
C PRO A 149 -16.73 -15.62 11.18
N ARG A 150 -17.16 -15.55 12.46
CA ARG A 150 -17.25 -14.30 13.24
C ARG A 150 -16.96 -14.46 14.73
N ILE A 151 -16.56 -13.36 15.37
CA ILE A 151 -16.47 -13.23 16.84
C ILE A 151 -17.71 -12.47 17.34
N ILE A 152 -18.27 -12.90 18.46
CA ILE A 152 -19.47 -12.33 19.07
C ILE A 152 -19.10 -11.78 20.44
N VAL A 153 -19.42 -10.52 20.70
CA VAL A 153 -19.30 -9.88 22.01
C VAL A 153 -20.70 -9.73 22.59
N ARG A 154 -20.95 -10.29 23.78
CA ARG A 154 -22.18 -10.08 24.55
C ARG A 154 -21.85 -9.92 26.01
N ASN A 155 -22.33 -8.85 26.64
CA ASN A 155 -22.09 -8.55 28.06
C ASN A 155 -20.61 -8.74 28.43
N HIS A 156 -19.73 -8.11 27.64
CA HIS A 156 -18.27 -8.17 27.81
C HIS A 156 -17.64 -9.57 27.74
N THR A 157 -18.36 -10.55 27.19
CA THR A 157 -17.89 -11.93 27.03
C THR A 157 -17.81 -12.28 25.55
N LEU A 158 -16.73 -12.97 25.15
CA LEU A 158 -16.52 -13.42 23.78
C LEU A 158 -17.04 -14.85 23.55
N SER A 159 -17.63 -15.05 22.38
CA SER A 159 -17.82 -16.35 21.74
C SER A 159 -17.55 -16.24 20.24
N SER A 160 -17.61 -17.34 19.49
CA SER A 160 -17.31 -17.34 18.06
C SER A 160 -18.12 -18.39 17.31
N VAL A 161 -18.30 -18.18 16.01
CA VAL A 161 -18.97 -19.11 15.09
C VAL A 161 -18.12 -19.29 13.83
N GLY A 162 -18.12 -20.50 13.28
CA GLY A 162 -17.37 -20.87 12.08
C GLY A 162 -15.86 -21.02 12.33
N HIS A 163 -15.10 -21.11 11.24
CA HIS A 163 -13.63 -21.19 11.27
C HIS A 163 -13.02 -20.56 10.02
N THR A 164 -11.78 -20.09 10.10
CA THR A 164 -11.04 -19.51 8.95
C THR A 164 -10.33 -20.55 8.09
N GLY A 165 -10.31 -21.83 8.48
CA GLY A 165 -9.53 -22.90 7.80
C GLY A 165 -8.04 -22.91 8.18
N VAL A 166 -7.54 -21.79 8.67
CA VAL A 166 -6.32 -21.62 9.49
C VAL A 166 -6.71 -21.08 10.87
N ASN A 167 -5.75 -20.86 11.78
CA ASN A 167 -6.00 -20.44 13.17
C ASN A 167 -6.24 -18.93 13.37
N TRP A 168 -6.58 -18.17 12.31
CA TRP A 168 -6.68 -16.71 12.41
C TRP A 168 -7.86 -16.25 13.29
N LEU A 169 -8.99 -16.96 13.28
CA LEU A 169 -10.12 -16.64 14.17
C LEU A 169 -9.68 -16.70 15.63
N GLU A 170 -8.98 -17.77 16.02
CA GLU A 170 -8.52 -17.97 17.39
C GLU A 170 -7.51 -16.89 17.81
N VAL A 171 -6.62 -16.50 16.90
CA VAL A 171 -5.64 -15.43 17.13
C VAL A 171 -6.30 -14.07 17.31
N TRP A 172 -7.28 -13.72 16.46
CA TRP A 172 -8.02 -12.48 16.62
C TRP A 172 -8.90 -12.49 17.88
N MET A 173 -9.47 -13.65 18.23
CA MET A 173 -10.22 -13.82 19.48
C MET A 173 -9.31 -13.64 20.70
N ASP A 174 -8.10 -14.20 20.69
CA ASP A 174 -7.08 -13.99 21.73
C ASP A 174 -6.76 -12.50 21.88
N MET A 175 -6.49 -11.78 20.80
CA MET A 175 -6.25 -10.33 20.83
C MET A 175 -7.43 -9.56 21.42
N ILE A 176 -8.67 -9.82 20.95
CA ILE A 176 -9.87 -9.11 21.42
C ILE A 176 -10.19 -9.45 22.87
N SER A 177 -9.89 -10.68 23.33
CA SER A 177 -10.11 -11.10 24.72
C SER A 177 -9.37 -10.22 25.74
N THR A 178 -8.25 -9.63 25.33
CA THR A 178 -7.43 -8.75 26.17
C THR A 178 -8.06 -7.38 26.46
N ILE A 179 -9.14 -7.04 25.74
CA ILE A 179 -9.87 -5.77 25.88
C ILE A 179 -11.38 -5.97 26.03
N GLN A 180 -11.88 -7.22 26.11
CA GLN A 180 -13.30 -7.55 26.06
C GLN A 180 -14.15 -6.87 27.16
N GLU A 181 -13.54 -6.59 28.33
CA GLU A 181 -14.19 -5.90 29.46
C GLU A 181 -14.67 -4.49 29.12
N PHE A 182 -14.11 -3.88 28.08
CA PHE A 182 -14.44 -2.53 27.64
C PHE A 182 -15.38 -2.48 26.42
N LEU A 183 -15.68 -3.63 25.82
CA LEU A 183 -16.35 -3.67 24.52
C LEU A 183 -17.87 -3.75 24.66
N PRO A 184 -18.63 -2.95 23.90
CA PRO A 184 -20.08 -3.11 23.75
C PRO A 184 -20.45 -4.42 23.04
N ASP A 185 -21.74 -4.76 23.07
CA ASP A 185 -22.28 -5.89 22.31
C ASP A 185 -22.14 -5.67 20.80
N MET A 186 -21.58 -6.64 20.07
CA MET A 186 -21.45 -6.60 18.60
C MET A 186 -21.12 -7.98 18.01
N ASP A 187 -21.27 -8.10 16.69
CA ASP A 187 -20.78 -9.24 15.89
C ASP A 187 -19.67 -8.73 14.96
N ILE A 188 -18.54 -9.43 14.92
CA ILE A 188 -17.31 -9.07 14.20
C ILE A 188 -17.03 -10.14 13.13
N PRO A 189 -17.54 -9.98 11.91
CA PRO A 189 -17.29 -10.89 10.79
C PRO A 189 -15.83 -10.87 10.35
N LEU A 190 -15.26 -12.04 10.07
CA LEU A 190 -13.85 -12.19 9.74
C LEU A 190 -13.66 -12.71 8.31
N ASN A 191 -12.73 -12.10 7.58
CA ASN A 191 -12.21 -12.66 6.35
C ASN A 191 -11.13 -13.72 6.67
N GLY A 192 -11.40 -14.98 6.37
CA GLY A 192 -10.44 -16.08 6.50
C GLY A 192 -9.56 -16.32 5.28
N MET A 193 -9.65 -15.49 4.24
CA MET A 193 -8.88 -15.65 3.00
C MET A 193 -7.66 -14.73 2.97
N ASP A 194 -6.61 -15.12 2.23
CA ASP A 194 -5.49 -14.23 1.91
C ASP A 194 -6.00 -13.00 1.14
N GLU A 195 -6.84 -13.23 0.11
CA GLU A 195 -7.39 -12.17 -0.74
C GLU A 195 -8.58 -11.43 -0.11
N SER A 196 -8.69 -10.14 -0.45
CA SER A 196 -9.84 -9.28 -0.13
C SER A 196 -11.10 -9.70 -0.89
N ARG A 197 -12.25 -9.46 -0.27
CA ARG A 197 -13.58 -9.96 -0.65
C ARG A 197 -14.62 -8.88 -0.91
N ILE A 198 -14.38 -7.61 -0.57
CA ILE A 198 -15.35 -6.54 -0.78
C ILE A 198 -14.80 -5.52 -1.76
N ILE A 199 -15.44 -5.38 -2.92
CA ILE A 199 -15.12 -4.38 -3.94
C ILE A 199 -16.42 -3.67 -4.30
N VAL A 200 -16.74 -2.59 -3.60
CA VAL A 200 -17.97 -1.84 -3.91
C VAL A 200 -17.70 -0.90 -5.09
N PRO A 201 -18.62 -0.75 -6.06
CA PRO A 201 -18.46 0.20 -7.16
C PRO A 201 -18.18 1.62 -6.67
N TRP A 202 -17.34 2.35 -7.42
CA TRP A 202 -16.85 3.68 -7.03
C TRP A 202 -18.00 4.66 -6.75
N GLU A 203 -19.02 4.64 -7.60
CA GLU A 203 -20.20 5.48 -7.51
C GLU A 203 -20.94 5.25 -6.19
N THR A 204 -21.13 3.98 -5.82
CA THR A 204 -21.79 3.57 -4.57
C THR A 204 -20.99 3.97 -3.33
N VAL A 205 -19.67 3.70 -3.29
CA VAL A 205 -18.81 4.13 -2.17
C VAL A 205 -18.80 5.65 -2.04
N SER A 206 -18.79 6.37 -3.16
CA SER A 206 -18.80 7.83 -3.19
C SER A 206 -20.10 8.40 -2.62
N GLU A 207 -21.24 7.80 -2.93
CA GLU A 207 -22.54 8.15 -2.34
C GLU A 207 -22.54 7.93 -0.82
N TYR A 208 -22.08 6.76 -0.37
CA TYR A 208 -22.03 6.46 1.07
C TYR A 208 -21.11 7.41 1.85
N ARG A 209 -19.94 7.73 1.29
CA ARG A 209 -19.03 8.72 1.90
C ARG A 209 -19.62 10.14 1.86
N ALA A 210 -20.47 10.47 0.90
CA ALA A 210 -21.18 11.75 0.90
C ALA A 210 -22.20 11.81 2.05
N LYS A 211 -22.97 10.73 2.25
CA LYS A 211 -23.87 10.61 3.41
C LYS A 211 -23.13 10.75 4.74
N ASP A 212 -21.96 10.11 4.88
CA ASP A 212 -21.12 10.30 6.05
C ASP A 212 -20.77 11.78 6.28
N ARG A 213 -20.28 12.49 5.25
CA ARG A 213 -19.96 13.92 5.37
C ARG A 213 -21.17 14.77 5.78
N ASP A 214 -22.35 14.49 5.22
CA ASP A 214 -23.57 15.23 5.56
C ASP A 214 -24.01 15.00 7.03
N LEU A 215 -23.71 13.82 7.56
CA LEU A 215 -23.96 13.43 8.96
C LEU A 215 -22.85 13.91 9.93
N GLN A 216 -21.75 14.51 9.45
CA GLN A 216 -20.69 15.05 10.31
C GLN A 216 -21.15 16.37 10.92
N GLN A 217 -21.90 16.27 12.02
CA GLN A 217 -22.37 17.41 12.79
C GLN A 217 -22.13 17.19 14.28
N GLN A 218 -21.77 18.26 14.98
CA GLN A 218 -21.70 18.25 16.44
C GLN A 218 -23.10 18.44 17.00
N LEU A 219 -23.69 17.35 17.50
CA LEU A 219 -24.93 17.38 18.26
C LEU A 219 -24.74 18.19 19.56
N ASP A 220 -25.81 18.87 20.02
CA ASP A 220 -25.81 19.50 21.35
C ASP A 220 -25.44 18.46 22.42
N PRO A 221 -24.38 18.67 23.23
CA PRO A 221 -23.98 17.76 24.30
C PRO A 221 -25.12 17.28 25.21
N LYS A 222 -26.16 18.11 25.41
CA LYS A 222 -27.34 17.74 26.24
C LYS A 222 -28.23 16.67 25.61
N MET A 223 -28.11 16.44 24.31
CA MET A 223 -28.84 15.41 23.57
C MET A 223 -28.05 14.11 23.44
N ALA A 224 -26.83 14.05 23.95
CA ALA A 224 -25.96 12.89 23.83
C ALA A 224 -26.48 11.70 24.64
N VAL A 225 -26.39 10.51 24.04
CA VAL A 225 -26.62 9.22 24.70
C VAL A 225 -25.24 8.60 24.97
N ASN A 226 -24.98 8.16 26.20
CA ASN A 226 -23.68 7.61 26.61
C ASN A 226 -23.68 6.09 26.82
N GLN A 227 -24.76 5.41 26.46
CA GLN A 227 -24.90 3.95 26.60
C GLN A 227 -25.22 3.31 25.26
N TYR A 228 -24.43 2.32 24.88
CA TYR A 228 -24.71 1.46 23.73
C TYR A 228 -25.95 0.61 23.98
N MET A 229 -26.67 0.29 22.92
CA MET A 229 -27.75 -0.69 22.99
C MET A 229 -27.23 -2.09 23.35
N THR A 230 -28.07 -2.88 24.00
CA THR A 230 -27.81 -4.32 24.21
C THR A 230 -28.31 -5.12 23.02
N LEU A 231 -27.60 -6.18 22.67
CA LEU A 231 -28.01 -7.09 21.59
C LEU A 231 -28.54 -8.40 22.18
N SER A 232 -29.74 -8.80 21.75
CA SER A 232 -30.27 -10.11 22.12
C SER A 232 -29.44 -11.23 21.48
N THR A 233 -29.41 -12.38 22.16
CA THR A 233 -28.89 -13.64 21.60
C THR A 233 -29.91 -14.37 20.71
N GLU A 234 -31.18 -13.96 20.77
CA GLU A 234 -32.25 -14.56 19.97
C GLU A 234 -32.28 -13.95 18.57
N GLU A 235 -32.06 -14.81 17.57
CA GLU A 235 -32.20 -14.48 16.14
C GLU A 235 -33.65 -14.10 15.88
N THR A 236 -33.91 -12.82 15.59
CA THR A 236 -35.19 -12.47 14.96
C THR A 236 -35.14 -13.06 13.55
N SER A 237 -36.04 -14.02 13.28
CA SER A 237 -36.16 -14.79 12.04
C SER A 237 -36.60 -13.92 10.86
N VAL A 238 -35.84 -12.87 10.55
CA VAL A 238 -36.01 -12.06 9.36
C VAL A 238 -35.34 -12.80 8.21
N GLU A 239 -36.04 -12.91 7.09
CA GLU A 239 -35.50 -13.49 5.86
C GLU A 239 -34.17 -12.79 5.48
N TYR A 240 -33.07 -13.54 5.50
CA TYR A 240 -31.74 -13.06 5.15
C TYR A 240 -31.37 -13.52 3.74
N SER A 241 -31.00 -12.56 2.88
CA SER A 241 -30.42 -12.84 1.57
C SER A 241 -28.90 -12.66 1.67
N PRO A 242 -28.10 -13.73 1.49
CA PRO A 242 -26.64 -13.60 1.52
C PRO A 242 -26.14 -12.80 0.31
N PRO A 243 -25.08 -11.99 0.46
CA PRO A 243 -24.51 -11.25 -0.64
C PRO A 243 -23.98 -12.19 -1.73
N ALA A 244 -24.13 -11.79 -2.99
CA ALA A 244 -23.61 -12.56 -4.12
C ALA A 244 -22.09 -12.43 -4.21
N PHE A 245 -21.39 -13.56 -4.27
CA PHE A 245 -19.95 -13.63 -4.49
C PHE A 245 -19.63 -14.10 -5.92
N GLN A 246 -18.60 -13.51 -6.52
CA GLN A 246 -18.08 -13.86 -7.84
C GLN A 246 -16.55 -14.05 -7.79
N GLY A 247 -15.99 -14.73 -8.79
CA GLY A 247 -14.53 -14.84 -8.92
C GLY A 247 -14.01 -16.00 -9.76
N ALA A 248 -14.62 -17.19 -9.67
CA ALA A 248 -14.05 -18.42 -10.24
C ALA A 248 -13.78 -18.36 -11.76
N ASP A 249 -14.61 -17.63 -12.51
CA ASP A 249 -14.59 -17.61 -13.98
C ASP A 249 -14.36 -16.20 -14.57
N LYS A 250 -13.86 -15.24 -13.77
CA LYS A 250 -13.68 -13.84 -14.21
C LYS A 250 -12.29 -13.32 -13.84
N PRO A 251 -11.59 -12.61 -14.76
CA PRO A 251 -10.38 -11.89 -14.42
C PRO A 251 -10.62 -10.92 -13.25
N PHE A 252 -9.75 -10.96 -12.24
CA PHE A 252 -9.91 -10.13 -11.05
C PHE A 252 -9.94 -8.63 -11.40
N TRP A 253 -9.15 -8.20 -12.39
CA TRP A 253 -9.16 -6.81 -12.85
C TRP A 253 -10.53 -6.35 -13.37
N ASP A 254 -11.28 -7.23 -14.04
CA ASP A 254 -12.63 -6.89 -14.53
C ASP A 254 -13.65 -6.79 -13.39
N ILE A 255 -13.44 -7.54 -12.31
CA ILE A 255 -14.20 -7.39 -11.06
C ILE A 255 -13.84 -6.06 -10.39
N MET A 256 -12.55 -5.75 -10.24
CA MET A 256 -12.10 -4.61 -9.44
C MET A 256 -12.31 -3.27 -10.13
N ARG A 257 -12.22 -3.19 -11.46
CA ARG A 257 -12.11 -1.90 -12.18
C ARG A 257 -13.29 -0.99 -11.91
N GLY A 258 -14.48 -1.54 -11.64
CA GLY A 258 -15.67 -0.79 -11.24
C GLY A 258 -15.54 -0.02 -9.91
N ALA A 259 -14.58 -0.37 -9.04
CA ALA A 259 -14.29 0.38 -7.82
C ALA A 259 -13.35 1.58 -8.05
N CYS A 260 -12.80 1.72 -9.26
CA CYS A 260 -11.97 2.86 -9.62
C CYS A 260 -12.78 4.06 -10.10
N PRO A 261 -12.31 5.30 -9.88
CA PRO A 261 -12.95 6.50 -10.45
C PRO A 261 -13.17 6.36 -11.97
N PRO A 262 -14.28 6.87 -12.53
CA PRO A 262 -14.62 6.72 -13.95
C PRO A 262 -13.52 7.19 -14.92
N GLU A 263 -12.78 8.22 -14.55
CA GLU A 263 -11.70 8.84 -15.34
C GLU A 263 -10.34 8.17 -15.16
N SER A 264 -10.23 7.21 -14.24
CA SER A 264 -8.94 6.64 -13.88
C SER A 264 -8.46 5.64 -14.97
N PRO A 265 -7.14 5.56 -15.24
CA PRO A 265 -6.60 4.58 -16.18
C PRO A 265 -6.96 3.13 -15.82
N GLY A 266 -7.01 2.79 -14.53
CA GLY A 266 -7.42 1.45 -14.09
C GLY A 266 -8.87 1.10 -14.42
N ARG A 267 -9.75 2.10 -14.59
CA ARG A 267 -11.14 1.89 -15.03
C ARG A 267 -11.22 1.59 -16.53
N THR A 268 -10.36 2.18 -17.36
CA THR A 268 -10.52 2.21 -18.82
C THR A 268 -9.49 1.38 -19.61
N SER A 269 -8.30 1.17 -19.06
CA SER A 269 -7.21 0.45 -19.74
C SER A 269 -7.47 -1.06 -19.80
N ASN A 270 -6.79 -1.73 -20.73
CA ASN A 270 -6.83 -3.19 -20.84
C ASN A 270 -5.44 -3.72 -21.23
N ILE A 271 -4.60 -3.97 -20.23
CA ILE A 271 -3.24 -4.45 -20.37
C ILE A 271 -3.20 -5.88 -19.84
N GLN A 272 -3.41 -6.85 -20.72
CA GLN A 272 -3.43 -8.27 -20.36
C GLN A 272 -2.02 -8.85 -20.16
N LYS A 273 -1.05 -8.31 -20.90
CA LYS A 273 0.36 -8.74 -20.86
C LYS A 273 1.26 -7.56 -21.21
N VAL A 274 2.48 -7.59 -20.69
CA VAL A 274 3.53 -6.63 -21.03
C VAL A 274 4.55 -7.29 -21.94
N ASP A 275 4.80 -6.69 -23.10
CA ASP A 275 6.04 -6.90 -23.85
C ASP A 275 7.11 -6.00 -23.24
N PHE A 276 8.10 -6.58 -22.55
CA PHE A 276 9.16 -5.80 -21.92
C PHE A 276 10.08 -5.12 -22.94
N ALA A 277 10.13 -5.59 -24.18
CA ALA A 277 10.86 -4.91 -25.26
C ALA A 277 10.15 -3.62 -25.65
N ASN A 278 8.82 -3.69 -25.84
CA ASN A 278 7.96 -2.60 -26.29
C ASN A 278 6.72 -2.45 -25.39
N PRO A 279 6.89 -1.98 -24.14
CA PRO A 279 5.77 -1.90 -23.21
C PRO A 279 4.78 -0.80 -23.63
N PRO A 280 3.51 -0.90 -23.21
CA PRO A 280 2.52 0.15 -23.47
C PRO A 280 2.91 1.45 -22.75
N ALA A 281 2.38 2.59 -23.21
CA ALA A 281 2.74 3.91 -22.67
C ALA A 281 2.47 4.01 -21.16
N GLU A 282 1.40 3.36 -20.69
CA GLU A 282 0.99 3.29 -19.29
C GLU A 282 2.09 2.76 -18.37
N PHE A 283 2.97 1.89 -18.88
CA PHE A 283 4.13 1.38 -18.15
C PHE A 283 5.05 2.48 -17.64
N PHE A 284 5.08 3.66 -18.30
CA PHE A 284 5.96 4.78 -17.92
C PHE A 284 5.24 5.88 -17.12
N ASN A 285 3.95 5.73 -16.82
CA ASN A 285 3.16 6.75 -16.11
C ASN A 285 3.67 7.06 -14.69
N TYR A 286 4.44 6.15 -14.10
CA TYR A 286 5.03 6.33 -12.78
C TYR A 286 5.95 7.55 -12.68
N ARG A 287 6.62 7.93 -13.77
CA ARG A 287 7.64 8.98 -13.79
C ARG A 287 7.10 10.36 -13.40
N ASN A 288 5.84 10.64 -13.74
CA ASN A 288 5.26 11.98 -13.60
C ASN A 288 4.08 12.05 -12.60
N SER A 289 3.67 10.91 -12.02
CA SER A 289 2.42 10.84 -11.27
C SER A 289 2.61 10.81 -9.75
N PHE A 290 3.63 10.09 -9.28
CA PHE A 290 3.88 9.86 -7.84
C PHE A 290 5.36 9.67 -7.52
N SER A 291 6.24 9.89 -8.49
CA SER A 291 7.69 9.83 -8.31
C SER A 291 8.31 11.23 -8.39
N GLU A 292 9.43 11.41 -7.72
CA GLU A 292 10.32 12.57 -7.87
C GLU A 292 11.66 12.08 -8.41
N ASN A 293 12.01 12.53 -9.61
CA ASN A 293 13.20 12.07 -10.33
C ASN A 293 13.31 10.53 -10.43
N GLY A 294 12.16 9.86 -10.53
CA GLY A 294 12.08 8.41 -10.66
C GLY A 294 11.92 7.63 -9.35
N TYR A 295 12.13 8.25 -8.20
CA TYR A 295 11.97 7.63 -6.88
C TYR A 295 10.60 7.91 -6.29
N VAL A 296 10.00 6.94 -5.61
CA VAL A 296 8.63 7.07 -5.07
C VAL A 296 8.53 8.22 -4.07
N ARG A 297 7.67 9.20 -4.34
CA ARG A 297 7.33 10.30 -3.42
C ARG A 297 5.97 10.12 -2.77
N ASP A 298 4.98 9.75 -3.56
CA ASP A 298 3.61 9.47 -3.10
C ASP A 298 3.36 7.97 -3.08
N PHE A 299 3.63 7.37 -1.92
CA PHE A 299 3.51 5.92 -1.72
C PHE A 299 2.06 5.43 -1.74
N GLU A 300 1.09 6.27 -1.37
CA GLU A 300 -0.33 5.90 -1.46
C GLU A 300 -0.79 5.80 -2.92
N ARG A 301 -0.30 6.70 -3.77
CA ARG A 301 -0.58 6.65 -5.20
C ARG A 301 0.21 5.57 -5.93
N SER A 302 1.44 5.24 -5.50
CA SER A 302 2.25 4.19 -6.13
C SER A 302 1.63 2.80 -6.00
N LYS A 303 0.89 2.55 -4.92
CA LYS A 303 0.21 1.27 -4.63
C LYS A 303 -1.24 1.18 -5.17
N ASN A 304 -1.77 2.25 -5.76
CA ASN A 304 -3.18 2.33 -6.17
C ASN A 304 -3.40 1.86 -7.62
N PRO A 305 -4.08 0.72 -7.86
CA PRO A 305 -4.29 0.16 -9.20
C PRO A 305 -5.18 1.04 -10.09
N CYS A 306 -6.00 1.93 -9.53
CA CYS A 306 -6.80 2.86 -10.31
C CYS A 306 -5.97 3.85 -11.12
N TRP A 307 -4.77 4.18 -10.63
CA TRP A 307 -3.84 5.10 -11.30
C TRP A 307 -2.61 4.37 -11.89
N ARG A 308 -2.61 3.04 -11.82
CA ARG A 308 -1.51 2.15 -12.21
C ARG A 308 -2.04 0.99 -13.05
N ALA A 309 -2.57 1.31 -14.23
CA ALA A 309 -3.21 0.34 -15.11
C ALA A 309 -2.29 -0.84 -15.51
N GLU A 310 -0.99 -0.59 -15.61
CA GLU A 310 0.02 -1.59 -15.92
C GLU A 310 0.15 -2.69 -14.85
N LEU A 311 -0.30 -2.44 -13.61
CA LEU A 311 -0.33 -3.48 -12.57
C LEU A 311 -1.23 -4.65 -12.95
N GLN A 312 -2.22 -4.44 -13.83
CA GLN A 312 -3.07 -5.49 -14.40
C GLN A 312 -2.26 -6.69 -14.89
N ALA A 313 -1.10 -6.44 -15.50
CA ALA A 313 -0.21 -7.46 -16.05
C ALA A 313 1.09 -7.65 -15.25
N LEU A 314 1.28 -6.92 -14.15
CA LEU A 314 2.56 -6.86 -13.42
C LEU A 314 2.45 -7.15 -11.92
N HIS A 315 1.27 -7.52 -11.42
CA HIS A 315 1.09 -7.97 -10.04
C HIS A 315 0.17 -9.19 -9.98
N GLY A 316 0.57 -10.23 -9.27
CA GLY A 316 -0.15 -11.51 -9.28
C GLY A 316 -1.58 -11.43 -8.74
N SER A 317 -1.88 -10.51 -7.82
CA SER A 317 -3.24 -10.21 -7.35
C SER A 317 -4.20 -9.78 -8.47
N PHE A 318 -3.67 -9.27 -9.59
CA PHE A 318 -4.45 -8.77 -10.73
C PHE A 318 -4.36 -9.69 -11.95
N ILE A 319 -3.24 -10.39 -12.11
CA ILE A 319 -3.03 -11.37 -13.19
C ILE A 319 -3.90 -12.60 -12.93
N GLU A 320 -3.66 -13.30 -11.83
CA GLU A 320 -4.43 -14.49 -11.42
C GLU A 320 -4.18 -14.77 -9.93
N PRO A 321 -5.00 -14.21 -9.01
CA PRO A 321 -4.89 -14.49 -7.59
C PRO A 321 -5.15 -15.97 -7.27
N THR A 322 -4.74 -16.43 -6.08
CA THR A 322 -4.88 -17.85 -5.71
C THR A 322 -6.32 -18.26 -5.47
N SER A 323 -7.11 -17.32 -4.96
CA SER A 323 -8.54 -17.45 -4.77
C SER A 323 -9.24 -16.13 -5.05
N THR A 324 -10.48 -16.20 -5.55
CA THR A 324 -11.33 -15.01 -5.73
C THR A 324 -12.74 -15.35 -5.30
N SER A 325 -13.20 -14.67 -4.26
CA SER A 325 -14.57 -14.71 -3.79
C SER A 325 -14.92 -13.31 -3.31
N THR A 326 -15.38 -12.50 -4.25
CA THR A 326 -15.59 -11.07 -4.05
C THR A 326 -17.06 -10.69 -4.26
N THR A 327 -17.58 -9.79 -3.43
CA THR A 327 -18.90 -9.17 -3.60
C THR A 327 -18.79 -7.69 -3.93
N HIS A 328 -19.82 -7.15 -4.60
CA HIS A 328 -20.00 -5.72 -4.85
C HIS A 328 -20.88 -5.03 -3.79
N GLU A 329 -21.39 -5.79 -2.84
CA GLU A 329 -22.21 -5.29 -1.74
C GLU A 329 -21.33 -4.89 -0.54
N LEU A 330 -21.65 -3.76 0.10
CA LEU A 330 -20.91 -3.31 1.28
C LEU A 330 -21.38 -4.09 2.51
N ILE A 331 -20.56 -5.04 2.98
CA ILE A 331 -20.81 -5.82 4.19
C ILE A 331 -19.70 -5.57 5.24
N PRO A 332 -19.94 -5.67 6.55
CA PRO A 332 -18.95 -5.34 7.58
C PRO A 332 -17.96 -6.49 7.82
N LEU A 333 -17.02 -6.69 6.89
CA LEU A 333 -16.02 -7.75 6.97
C LEU A 333 -14.65 -7.22 7.43
N PHE A 334 -14.08 -7.82 8.47
CA PHE A 334 -12.77 -7.47 8.98
C PHE A 334 -11.68 -8.32 8.32
N GLY A 335 -10.58 -7.68 7.90
CA GLY A 335 -9.46 -8.35 7.23
C GLY A 335 -8.11 -7.81 7.68
N GLY A 336 -7.08 -8.65 7.63
CA GLY A 336 -5.71 -8.26 8.00
C GLY A 336 -5.08 -7.24 7.04
N SER A 337 -5.46 -7.30 5.76
CA SER A 337 -5.00 -6.38 4.73
C SER A 337 -6.06 -6.21 3.66
N LYS A 338 -5.89 -5.21 2.79
CA LYS A 338 -6.71 -5.06 1.60
C LYS A 338 -6.04 -4.32 0.47
N LEU A 339 -6.50 -4.47 -0.78
CA LEU A 339 -6.06 -3.55 -1.84
C LEU A 339 -6.68 -2.17 -1.61
N THR A 340 -6.09 -1.11 -2.16
CA THR A 340 -6.59 0.26 -1.94
C THR A 340 -8.02 0.52 -2.41
N VAL A 341 -8.55 -0.35 -3.29
CA VAL A 341 -9.92 -0.27 -3.84
C VAL A 341 -10.94 -1.08 -3.05
N ASN A 342 -10.48 -1.94 -2.15
CA ASN A 342 -11.34 -2.82 -1.38
C ASN A 342 -11.90 -2.13 -0.13
N ASN A 343 -12.98 -2.70 0.41
CA ASN A 343 -13.77 -2.10 1.50
C ASN A 343 -13.77 -2.92 2.80
N GLU A 344 -12.86 -3.87 3.01
CA GLU A 344 -12.72 -4.49 4.35
C GLU A 344 -12.38 -3.44 5.40
N ILE A 345 -12.79 -3.74 6.63
CA ILE A 345 -12.40 -3.01 7.82
C ILE A 345 -11.07 -3.59 8.29
N LEU A 346 -10.00 -2.80 8.27
CA LEU A 346 -8.68 -3.33 8.62
C LEU A 346 -8.55 -3.57 10.12
N ILE A 347 -8.23 -4.81 10.47
CA ILE A 347 -7.79 -5.26 11.80
C ILE A 347 -6.31 -5.67 11.72
N PRO A 348 -5.49 -5.53 12.77
CA PRO A 348 -4.13 -6.03 12.73
C PRO A 348 -4.07 -7.50 12.29
N PRO A 349 -3.25 -7.85 11.28
CA PRO A 349 -3.12 -9.23 10.84
C PRO A 349 -2.84 -10.20 11.97
N ALA A 350 -3.48 -11.37 11.94
CA ALA A 350 -3.26 -12.44 12.92
C ALA A 350 -1.76 -12.76 13.08
N VAL A 351 -1.02 -12.84 11.96
CA VAL A 351 0.43 -13.11 11.93
C VAL A 351 1.28 -12.07 12.67
N TYR A 352 0.77 -10.86 12.91
CA TYR A 352 1.47 -9.83 13.68
C TYR A 352 1.21 -9.91 15.18
N TRP A 353 0.06 -10.47 15.56
CA TRP A 353 -0.27 -10.72 16.96
C TRP A 353 0.50 -11.93 17.51
N GLU A 354 0.63 -12.99 16.71
CA GLU A 354 1.40 -14.18 17.08
C GLU A 354 2.91 -13.90 17.14
N ASP A 355 3.63 -14.61 18.03
CA ASP A 355 5.10 -14.64 18.02
C ASP A 355 5.63 -15.84 17.22
N ASN A 356 5.23 -15.95 15.95
CA ASN A 356 5.70 -17.02 15.07
C ASN A 356 7.13 -16.71 14.58
N PRO A 357 8.18 -17.45 14.98
CA PRO A 357 9.56 -17.15 14.60
C PRO A 357 9.83 -17.20 13.09
N THR A 358 8.95 -17.84 12.33
CA THR A 358 9.00 -17.87 10.86
C THR A 358 8.75 -16.49 10.26
N TYR A 359 7.90 -15.67 10.89
CA TYR A 359 7.51 -14.34 10.43
C TYR A 359 8.14 -13.22 11.26
N SER A 360 8.23 -13.37 12.58
CA SER A 360 8.74 -12.35 13.51
C SER A 360 10.25 -12.44 13.78
N GLY A 361 10.85 -13.63 13.62
CA GLY A 361 12.18 -13.92 14.15
C GLY A 361 12.22 -14.12 15.67
N GLY A 362 11.06 -14.12 16.34
CA GLY A 362 10.90 -14.18 17.79
C GLY A 362 10.98 -12.80 18.46
N LYS A 363 10.34 -12.65 19.63
CA LYS A 363 10.31 -11.39 20.41
C LYS A 363 11.66 -10.83 20.91
N SER A 364 12.74 -11.63 20.90
CA SER A 364 14.01 -11.25 21.53
C SER A 364 15.14 -10.93 20.57
N ASN A 365 14.99 -11.23 19.27
CA ASN A 365 16.05 -11.03 18.29
C ASN A 365 15.60 -10.07 17.18
N HIS A 366 16.09 -8.84 17.26
CA HIS A 366 15.85 -7.78 16.30
C HIS A 366 17.11 -7.41 15.50
N GLY A 367 18.08 -8.32 15.42
CA GLY A 367 19.39 -8.10 14.80
C GLY A 367 20.36 -7.30 15.67
N GLY A 368 21.65 -7.39 15.31
CA GLY A 368 22.75 -6.70 16.00
C GLY A 368 23.01 -5.28 15.47
N PRO A 369 24.09 -4.62 15.96
CA PRO A 369 24.47 -3.27 15.52
C PRO A 369 24.65 -3.17 14.01
N TRP A 370 24.24 -2.05 13.41
CA TRP A 370 24.34 -1.79 11.95
C TRP A 370 25.74 -2.04 11.39
N SER A 371 26.77 -1.56 12.09
CA SER A 371 28.19 -1.71 11.72
C SER A 371 28.69 -3.16 11.65
N LYS A 372 27.98 -4.12 12.25
CA LYS A 372 28.29 -5.55 12.23
C LYS A 372 27.52 -6.31 11.13
N LYS A 373 26.57 -5.66 10.46
CA LYS A 373 25.75 -6.28 9.42
C LYS A 373 26.50 -6.38 8.11
N LYS A 374 26.15 -7.40 7.32
CA LYS A 374 26.62 -7.57 5.95
C LYS A 374 25.93 -6.57 5.04
N ASP A 375 26.74 -5.94 4.20
CA ASP A 375 26.32 -4.95 3.20
C ASP A 375 25.75 -5.64 1.96
N ILE A 376 24.65 -6.37 2.16
CA ILE A 376 23.99 -7.22 1.16
C ILE A 376 22.48 -6.96 1.20
N VAL A 377 21.88 -6.93 0.01
CA VAL A 377 20.44 -7.02 -0.22
C VAL A 377 20.04 -8.48 -0.13
N PHE A 378 19.28 -8.84 0.91
CA PHE A 378 18.98 -10.23 1.20
C PHE A 378 17.48 -10.53 1.11
N TRP A 379 17.12 -11.56 0.35
CA TRP A 379 15.73 -12.05 0.28
C TRP A 379 15.66 -13.57 0.12
N ARG A 380 14.74 -14.20 0.85
CA ARG A 380 14.34 -15.60 0.65
C ARG A 380 12.83 -15.68 0.75
N GLY A 381 12.20 -16.37 -0.18
CA GLY A 381 10.77 -16.59 -0.18
C GLY A 381 10.35 -17.62 -1.20
N ILE A 382 9.08 -17.99 -1.18
CA ILE A 382 8.46 -18.79 -2.22
C ILE A 382 7.89 -17.88 -3.31
N ALA A 383 7.68 -18.41 -4.51
CA ALA A 383 7.06 -17.71 -5.63
C ALA A 383 5.52 -17.58 -5.50
N SER A 384 5.05 -17.32 -4.28
CA SER A 384 3.66 -16.91 -4.03
C SER A 384 3.38 -15.53 -4.61
N GLY A 385 2.11 -15.13 -4.65
CA GLY A 385 1.69 -13.97 -5.44
C GLY A 385 0.43 -14.19 -6.24
N GLY A 386 0.01 -15.44 -6.40
CA GLY A 386 -1.06 -15.86 -7.30
C GLY A 386 -0.67 -17.14 -8.04
N ARG A 387 -1.55 -17.59 -8.94
CA ARG A 387 -1.36 -18.80 -9.76
C ARG A 387 -0.52 -18.49 -10.99
N ASN A 388 0.80 -18.38 -10.81
CA ASN A 388 1.69 -18.18 -11.95
C ASN A 388 1.60 -19.37 -12.92
N ARG A 389 1.57 -19.09 -14.24
CA ARG A 389 1.44 -20.08 -15.32
C ARG A 389 2.56 -19.90 -16.35
N VAL A 390 2.70 -20.89 -17.24
CA VAL A 390 3.66 -20.87 -18.36
C VAL A 390 3.64 -19.57 -19.18
N ASP A 391 2.46 -18.97 -19.37
CA ASP A 391 2.23 -17.79 -20.20
C ASP A 391 2.19 -16.47 -19.41
N THR A 392 2.04 -16.53 -18.08
CA THR A 392 1.82 -15.36 -17.19
C THR A 392 2.92 -15.10 -16.17
N TRP A 393 3.78 -16.08 -15.83
CA TRP A 393 4.78 -15.97 -14.75
C TRP A 393 5.68 -14.72 -14.87
N THR A 394 5.96 -14.29 -16.10
CA THR A 394 6.76 -13.09 -16.40
C THR A 394 6.22 -11.80 -15.78
N GLY A 395 4.92 -11.72 -15.49
CA GLY A 395 4.32 -10.54 -14.84
C GLY A 395 4.49 -10.51 -13.32
N TYR A 396 4.75 -11.65 -12.67
CA TYR A 396 4.63 -11.78 -11.22
C TYR A 396 5.74 -11.05 -10.47
N GLN A 397 5.35 -10.22 -9.51
CA GLN A 397 6.21 -9.26 -8.80
C GLN A 397 7.44 -9.90 -8.13
N ARG A 398 7.35 -11.14 -7.62
CA ARG A 398 8.51 -11.83 -7.02
C ARG A 398 9.48 -12.36 -8.06
N HIS A 399 8.98 -12.90 -9.17
CA HIS A 399 9.80 -13.37 -10.28
C HIS A 399 10.60 -12.20 -10.86
N ARG A 400 9.93 -11.06 -11.07
CA ARG A 400 10.58 -9.83 -11.56
C ARG A 400 11.66 -9.32 -10.60
N LEU A 401 11.38 -9.27 -9.29
CA LEU A 401 12.36 -8.84 -8.29
C LEU A 401 13.63 -9.72 -8.32
N VAL A 402 13.46 -11.05 -8.32
CA VAL A 402 14.59 -11.99 -8.32
C VAL A 402 15.40 -11.86 -9.60
N SER A 403 14.76 -11.74 -10.77
CA SER A 403 15.48 -11.53 -12.04
C SER A 403 16.22 -10.20 -12.07
N MET A 404 15.59 -9.10 -11.63
CA MET A 404 16.20 -7.77 -11.63
C MET A 404 17.39 -7.67 -10.67
N LEU A 405 17.38 -8.37 -9.54
CA LEU A 405 18.48 -8.36 -8.58
C LEU A 405 19.46 -9.53 -8.73
N ASN A 406 19.40 -10.24 -9.86
CA ASN A 406 20.34 -11.30 -10.21
C ASN A 406 21.28 -10.81 -11.33
N GLY A 407 22.57 -10.68 -11.01
CA GLY A 407 23.56 -10.19 -11.97
C GLY A 407 23.68 -11.08 -13.21
N THR A 408 23.43 -12.39 -13.10
CA THR A 408 23.45 -13.30 -14.26
C THR A 408 22.32 -12.97 -15.23
N GLU A 409 21.09 -12.80 -14.72
CA GLU A 409 19.93 -12.44 -15.55
C GLU A 409 20.09 -11.07 -16.19
N VAL A 410 20.65 -10.10 -15.46
CA VAL A 410 20.94 -8.77 -15.99
C VAL A 410 22.03 -8.83 -17.08
N ALA A 411 23.07 -9.65 -16.92
CA ALA A 411 24.09 -9.84 -17.96
C ALA A 411 23.52 -10.46 -19.25
N LEU A 412 22.53 -11.35 -19.13
CA LEU A 412 21.88 -12.00 -20.29
C LEU A 412 21.09 -11.02 -21.17
N THR A 413 20.78 -9.81 -20.68
CA THR A 413 20.19 -8.76 -21.53
C THR A 413 21.13 -8.34 -22.67
N ASN A 414 22.45 -8.55 -22.52
CA ASN A 414 23.47 -8.30 -23.54
C ASN A 414 23.35 -6.90 -24.21
N GLY A 415 23.12 -5.86 -23.38
CA GLY A 415 22.95 -4.48 -23.83
C GLY A 415 21.55 -4.12 -24.33
N SER A 416 20.62 -5.08 -24.35
CA SER A 416 19.19 -4.82 -24.51
C SER A 416 18.64 -4.05 -23.30
N SER A 417 17.58 -3.26 -23.51
CA SER A 417 16.89 -2.56 -22.43
C SER A 417 16.00 -3.47 -21.57
N HIS A 418 15.94 -4.78 -21.83
CA HIS A 418 15.04 -5.71 -21.17
C HIS A 418 15.60 -7.12 -21.07
N GLY A 419 15.16 -7.84 -20.03
CA GLY A 419 15.25 -9.28 -19.91
C GLY A 419 13.91 -9.96 -20.21
N ILE A 420 13.79 -11.23 -19.85
CA ILE A 420 12.59 -12.04 -20.18
C ILE A 420 11.33 -11.54 -19.47
N ASN A 421 11.47 -11.13 -18.22
CA ASN A 421 10.37 -10.74 -17.34
C ASN A 421 10.59 -9.38 -16.68
N PHE A 422 11.55 -8.58 -17.16
CA PHE A 422 11.84 -7.26 -16.59
C PHE A 422 12.41 -6.31 -17.63
N ARG A 423 12.38 -5.01 -17.29
CA ARG A 423 13.03 -3.95 -18.07
C ARG A 423 14.12 -3.29 -17.25
N LEU A 424 15.24 -2.96 -17.88
CA LEU A 424 16.30 -2.17 -17.27
C LEU A 424 15.91 -0.67 -17.33
N PRO A 425 16.21 0.10 -16.26
CA PRO A 425 15.95 1.52 -16.26
C PRO A 425 16.90 2.28 -17.17
N ASP A 426 16.51 3.52 -17.45
CA ASP A 426 17.44 4.52 -17.97
C ASP A 426 18.46 4.86 -16.88
N TYR A 427 19.70 4.43 -17.08
CA TYR A 427 20.74 4.57 -16.07
C TYR A 427 21.14 6.01 -15.80
N GLU A 428 21.02 6.90 -16.78
CA GLU A 428 21.33 8.32 -16.59
C GLU A 428 20.23 8.98 -15.74
N TYR A 429 18.97 8.70 -16.06
CA TYR A 429 17.83 9.21 -15.31
C TYR A 429 17.86 8.82 -13.82
N TYR A 430 18.27 7.59 -13.51
CA TYR A 430 18.36 7.04 -12.15
C TYR A 430 19.75 7.14 -11.50
N GLN A 431 20.70 7.82 -12.14
CA GLN A 431 22.07 7.99 -11.65
C GLN A 431 22.76 6.64 -11.31
N VAL A 432 22.49 5.60 -12.11
CA VAL A 432 22.97 4.22 -11.94
C VAL A 432 24.36 4.10 -12.57
N THR A 433 25.38 4.59 -11.88
CA THR A 433 26.76 4.65 -12.39
C THR A 433 27.33 3.28 -12.79
N ALA A 434 27.07 2.22 -12.01
CA ALA A 434 27.47 0.86 -12.38
C ALA A 434 26.85 0.41 -13.72
N GLY A 435 25.64 0.86 -14.04
CA GLY A 435 24.97 0.58 -15.31
C GLY A 435 25.62 1.33 -16.47
N LEU A 436 25.95 2.61 -16.28
CA LEU A 436 26.67 3.43 -17.26
C LEU A 436 28.08 2.87 -17.58
N ASP A 437 28.73 2.28 -16.57
CA ASP A 437 30.02 1.61 -16.70
C ASP A 437 29.93 0.21 -17.35
N GLY A 438 28.73 -0.32 -17.57
CA GLY A 438 28.52 -1.70 -18.02
C GLY A 438 28.87 -2.77 -16.98
N ALA A 439 28.93 -2.40 -15.70
CA ALA A 439 29.35 -3.25 -14.58
C ALA A 439 28.22 -3.55 -13.57
N LEU A 440 26.97 -3.30 -13.96
CA LEU A 440 25.79 -3.58 -13.12
C LEU A 440 25.67 -5.07 -12.75
N PRO A 441 25.90 -6.04 -13.66
CA PRO A 441 25.92 -7.46 -13.29
C PRO A 441 26.87 -7.79 -12.14
N GLU A 442 28.09 -7.29 -12.19
CA GLU A 442 29.13 -7.51 -11.17
C GLU A 442 28.73 -6.87 -9.84
N PHE A 443 28.22 -5.64 -9.87
CA PHE A 443 27.69 -4.96 -8.70
C PHE A 443 26.57 -5.78 -8.03
N LEU A 444 25.62 -6.30 -8.83
CA LEU A 444 24.53 -7.13 -8.29
C LEU A 444 25.06 -8.44 -7.70
N ASN A 445 26.00 -9.11 -8.36
CA ASN A 445 26.60 -10.34 -7.85
C ASN A 445 27.38 -10.14 -6.54
N GLU A 446 27.97 -8.96 -6.33
CA GLU A 446 28.66 -8.60 -5.09
C GLU A 446 27.69 -8.26 -3.95
N HIS A 447 26.57 -7.61 -4.26
CA HIS A 447 25.71 -6.95 -3.28
C HIS A 447 24.34 -7.59 -3.08
N CYS A 448 23.90 -8.53 -3.92
CA CYS A 448 22.58 -9.14 -3.84
C CYS A 448 22.65 -10.64 -3.58
N ASP A 449 21.89 -11.11 -2.60
CA ASP A 449 21.67 -12.53 -2.34
C ASP A 449 20.16 -12.79 -2.20
N LEU A 450 19.52 -13.11 -3.32
CA LEU A 450 18.09 -13.39 -3.42
C LEU A 450 17.84 -14.78 -4.04
N GLY A 451 16.72 -15.42 -3.69
CA GLY A 451 16.29 -16.61 -4.40
C GLY A 451 15.04 -17.27 -3.84
N PHE A 452 14.47 -18.17 -4.65
CA PHE A 452 13.27 -18.91 -4.32
C PHE A 452 13.56 -20.17 -3.52
N LEU A 453 12.68 -20.49 -2.58
CA LEU A 453 12.65 -21.78 -1.89
C LEU A 453 11.75 -22.80 -2.59
N ASP A 454 10.75 -22.29 -3.31
CA ASP A 454 9.72 -23.02 -4.03
C ASP A 454 9.18 -22.12 -5.16
N LEU A 455 9.03 -22.65 -6.37
CA LEU A 455 8.56 -21.93 -7.55
C LEU A 455 7.03 -21.88 -7.68
N CYS A 456 6.30 -22.62 -6.85
CA CYS A 456 4.85 -22.50 -6.64
C CYS A 456 4.03 -22.40 -7.94
N CYS A 457 4.41 -23.17 -8.96
CA CYS A 457 3.78 -23.09 -10.27
C CYS A 457 2.33 -23.56 -10.26
N PHE A 458 1.54 -23.03 -11.19
CA PHE A 458 0.18 -23.49 -11.40
C PHE A 458 -0.01 -24.06 -12.82
N PRO A 459 -0.60 -25.27 -12.97
CA PRO A 459 -0.95 -26.22 -11.89
C PRO A 459 0.28 -26.71 -11.12
N LEU A 460 0.07 -27.15 -9.88
CA LEU A 460 1.14 -27.66 -9.02
C LEU A 460 1.72 -28.96 -9.61
N GLU A 461 3.05 -29.04 -9.70
CA GLU A 461 3.77 -30.22 -10.23
C GLU A 461 4.21 -31.21 -9.13
N GLY A 462 3.76 -31.02 -7.88
CA GLY A 462 4.06 -31.92 -6.76
C GLY A 462 5.49 -31.84 -6.22
N SER A 463 6.24 -30.81 -6.61
CA SER A 463 7.61 -30.54 -6.15
C SER A 463 7.82 -29.01 -6.06
N PRO A 464 8.87 -28.53 -5.37
CA PRO A 464 9.19 -27.09 -5.33
C PRO A 464 9.75 -26.54 -6.65
N HIS A 465 9.99 -27.43 -7.63
CA HIS A 465 10.43 -27.12 -8.99
C HIS A 465 9.24 -26.82 -9.91
N CYS A 466 9.54 -26.25 -11.07
CA CYS A 466 8.54 -25.89 -12.07
C CYS A 466 9.11 -25.98 -13.48
N SER A 467 8.50 -26.82 -14.31
CA SER A 467 8.95 -27.09 -15.69
C SER A 467 9.21 -25.85 -16.56
N TYR A 468 8.45 -24.76 -16.37
CA TYR A 468 8.56 -23.55 -17.19
C TYR A 468 9.31 -22.39 -16.53
N THR A 469 9.62 -22.46 -15.23
CA THR A 469 10.45 -21.43 -14.54
C THR A 469 11.81 -21.94 -14.09
N ASP A 470 12.02 -23.26 -13.95
CA ASP A 470 13.33 -23.88 -13.67
C ASP A 470 14.46 -23.44 -14.61
N PRO A 471 14.22 -23.20 -15.93
CA PRO A 471 15.28 -22.70 -16.81
C PRO A 471 15.81 -21.31 -16.42
N TYR A 472 15.07 -20.53 -15.63
CA TYR A 472 15.37 -19.13 -15.29
C TYR A 472 15.70 -18.94 -13.81
N PHE A 473 15.21 -19.82 -12.93
CA PHE A 473 15.36 -19.68 -11.48
C PHE A 473 15.95 -20.93 -10.85
N LYS A 474 16.95 -20.71 -9.99
CA LYS A 474 17.52 -21.75 -9.15
C LYS A 474 16.93 -21.67 -7.74
N LEU A 475 16.51 -22.82 -7.21
CA LEU A 475 16.13 -22.94 -5.81
C LEU A 475 17.35 -22.75 -4.89
N VAL A 476 17.15 -22.02 -3.80
CA VAL A 476 18.16 -21.75 -2.77
C VAL A 476 17.69 -22.23 -1.40
N GLN A 477 18.60 -22.32 -0.44
CA GLN A 477 18.26 -22.72 0.91
C GLN A 477 17.55 -21.61 1.69
N GLY A 478 16.57 -22.02 2.49
CA GLY A 478 15.87 -21.14 3.42
C GLY A 478 16.80 -20.57 4.47
N LYS A 479 16.47 -19.39 4.98
CA LYS A 479 17.17 -18.77 6.12
C LYS A 479 16.15 -18.37 7.19
N PRO A 480 16.31 -18.83 8.45
CA PRO A 480 15.44 -18.40 9.54
C PRO A 480 15.38 -16.88 9.64
N MET A 481 14.19 -16.33 9.92
CA MET A 481 13.95 -14.88 9.91
C MET A 481 14.95 -14.10 10.76
N LYS A 482 15.23 -14.59 11.98
CA LYS A 482 16.21 -14.00 12.90
C LYS A 482 17.64 -13.87 12.34
N GLU A 483 18.03 -14.76 11.42
CA GLU A 483 19.34 -14.72 10.77
C GLU A 483 19.36 -13.76 9.58
N GLN A 484 18.20 -13.43 9.00
CA GLN A 484 18.10 -12.44 7.93
C GLN A 484 18.43 -11.03 8.47
N TYR A 485 18.23 -10.79 9.76
CA TYR A 485 18.63 -9.53 10.41
C TYR A 485 20.15 -9.31 10.49
N ALA A 486 20.98 -10.25 10.00
CA ALA A 486 22.41 -10.03 9.83
C ALA A 486 22.76 -9.21 8.57
N PHE A 487 21.80 -8.93 7.70
CA PHE A 487 21.98 -8.19 6.45
C PHE A 487 21.40 -6.78 6.56
N LYS A 488 22.01 -5.80 5.88
CA LYS A 488 21.60 -4.40 5.95
C LYS A 488 20.28 -4.13 5.25
N TYR A 489 20.05 -4.65 4.04
CA TYR A 489 18.88 -4.29 3.22
C TYR A 489 17.95 -5.48 3.03
N LEU A 490 16.67 -5.31 3.36
CA LEU A 490 15.67 -6.37 3.34
C LEU A 490 14.49 -5.94 2.44
N PRO A 491 14.46 -6.39 1.17
CA PRO A 491 13.31 -6.17 0.30
C PRO A 491 12.04 -6.85 0.85
N ASP A 492 10.95 -6.10 0.84
CA ASP A 492 9.61 -6.58 1.20
C ASP A 492 8.68 -6.40 0.00
N VAL A 493 8.17 -7.51 -0.51
CA VAL A 493 7.26 -7.57 -1.66
C VAL A 493 6.12 -8.55 -1.40
N ASP A 494 4.96 -8.22 -1.95
CA ASP A 494 3.71 -8.94 -1.69
C ASP A 494 3.78 -10.43 -2.10
N GLY A 495 3.05 -11.25 -1.35
CA GLY A 495 2.73 -12.64 -1.70
C GLY A 495 1.31 -12.69 -2.27
N ASN A 496 0.53 -13.71 -1.89
CA ASN A 496 -0.89 -13.78 -2.24
C ASN A 496 -1.67 -12.55 -1.73
N SER A 497 -1.20 -12.00 -0.61
CA SER A 497 -1.58 -10.69 -0.08
C SER A 497 -0.35 -9.93 0.42
N PHE A 498 -0.52 -9.06 1.41
CA PHE A 498 0.56 -8.38 2.11
C PHE A 498 1.64 -9.36 2.61
N SER A 499 2.86 -8.86 2.84
CA SER A 499 3.95 -9.64 3.41
C SER A 499 3.88 -9.63 4.95
N GLY A 500 3.54 -10.76 5.55
CA GLY A 500 3.54 -10.94 7.02
C GLY A 500 4.92 -10.78 7.70
N ARG A 501 5.99 -10.51 6.94
CA ARG A 501 7.35 -10.23 7.44
C ARG A 501 7.58 -8.74 7.70
N TYR A 502 6.77 -7.86 7.12
CA TYR A 502 7.10 -6.44 7.03
C TYR A 502 7.25 -5.77 8.40
N ARG A 503 6.29 -6.02 9.31
CA ARG A 503 6.36 -5.52 10.68
C ARG A 503 7.65 -5.96 11.40
N ALA A 504 8.10 -7.19 11.17
CA ALA A 504 9.29 -7.72 11.79
C ALA A 504 10.57 -7.06 11.23
N PHE A 505 10.59 -6.74 9.93
CA PHE A 505 11.67 -5.93 9.34
C PHE A 505 11.74 -4.54 9.94
N LEU A 506 10.60 -3.86 10.12
CA LEU A 506 10.53 -2.55 10.78
C LEU A 506 11.03 -2.59 12.22
N LEU A 507 10.73 -3.66 12.98
CA LEU A 507 11.22 -3.85 14.35
C LEU A 507 12.69 -4.31 14.42
N SER A 508 13.27 -4.71 13.29
CA SER A 508 14.67 -5.11 13.20
C SER A 508 15.60 -3.90 13.10
N THR A 509 16.90 -4.16 13.19
CA THR A 509 17.95 -3.16 12.97
C THR A 509 18.39 -3.07 11.49
N SER A 510 17.68 -3.72 10.58
CA SER A 510 17.95 -3.69 9.14
C SER A 510 17.02 -2.69 8.44
N LEU A 511 17.36 -2.27 7.22
CA LEU A 511 16.59 -1.33 6.42
C LEU A 511 15.57 -2.06 5.54
N PRO A 512 14.26 -1.91 5.78
CA PRO A 512 13.23 -2.44 4.89
C PRO A 512 13.15 -1.60 3.60
N ILE A 513 13.11 -2.28 2.45
CA ILE A 513 12.85 -1.67 1.13
C ILE A 513 11.53 -2.25 0.61
N LYS A 514 10.45 -1.47 0.61
CA LYS A 514 9.09 -2.01 0.41
C LYS A 514 8.46 -1.59 -0.91
N ALA A 515 7.93 -2.57 -1.64
CA ALA A 515 6.97 -2.37 -2.72
C ALA A 515 5.71 -3.19 -2.42
N THR A 516 4.53 -2.57 -2.52
CA THR A 516 3.26 -3.24 -2.24
C THR A 516 2.10 -2.61 -3.00
N VAL A 517 1.01 -3.36 -3.18
CA VAL A 517 -0.32 -2.88 -3.60
C VAL A 517 -1.36 -2.94 -2.47
N TYR A 518 -0.97 -3.43 -1.29
CA TYR A 518 -1.86 -3.61 -0.15
C TYR A 518 -1.79 -2.43 0.84
N LYS A 519 -2.92 -2.23 1.54
CA LYS A 519 -3.06 -1.43 2.75
C LYS A 519 -3.11 -2.33 3.96
N GLU A 520 -2.49 -1.86 5.04
CA GLU A 520 -2.50 -2.48 6.36
C GLU A 520 -2.89 -1.44 7.42
N TRP A 521 -3.35 -1.90 8.60
CA TRP A 521 -3.84 -1.05 9.70
C TRP A 521 -2.84 0.04 10.14
N HIS A 522 -1.54 -0.19 9.91
CA HIS A 522 -0.46 0.67 10.36
C HIS A 522 0.03 1.69 9.33
N ASP A 523 -0.56 1.75 8.14
CA ASP A 523 -0.06 2.62 7.07
C ASP A 523 -0.12 4.11 7.45
N SER A 524 -1.14 4.54 8.20
CA SER A 524 -1.24 5.91 8.77
C SER A 524 -0.13 6.24 9.78
N ARG A 525 0.61 5.23 10.24
CA ARG A 525 1.66 5.35 11.26
C ARG A 525 3.04 5.42 10.65
N LEU A 526 3.23 5.04 9.39
CA LEU A 526 4.54 4.94 8.77
C LEU A 526 4.72 6.02 7.70
N ILE A 527 5.89 6.66 7.70
CA ILE A 527 6.25 7.70 6.73
C ILE A 527 7.36 7.13 5.85
N PRO A 528 7.10 6.94 4.53
CA PRO A 528 8.13 6.53 3.59
C PRO A 528 9.32 7.49 3.61
N TRP A 529 10.53 6.97 3.43
CA TRP A 529 11.84 7.65 3.57
C TRP A 529 12.23 8.09 4.98
N ALA A 530 11.31 8.16 5.95
CA ALA A 530 11.65 8.34 7.36
C ALA A 530 11.81 7.00 8.09
N HIS A 531 10.91 6.05 7.84
CA HIS A 531 10.86 4.77 8.59
C HIS A 531 11.24 3.54 7.76
N PHE A 532 11.17 3.65 6.43
CA PHE A 532 11.52 2.60 5.48
C PHE A 532 11.77 3.23 4.10
N VAL A 533 12.36 2.50 3.17
CA VAL A 533 12.56 2.97 1.79
C VAL A 533 11.41 2.44 0.92
N PRO A 534 10.54 3.31 0.35
CA PRO A 534 9.57 2.87 -0.65
C PRO A 534 10.28 2.57 -1.97
N MET A 535 9.81 1.54 -2.66
CA MET A 535 10.25 1.12 -3.99
C MET A 535 9.03 0.93 -4.88
N ASP A 536 9.12 1.33 -6.15
CA ASP A 536 8.04 1.15 -7.10
C ASP A 536 7.80 -0.34 -7.42
N SER A 537 6.55 -0.76 -7.64
CA SER A 537 6.23 -2.15 -7.99
C SER A 537 6.76 -2.59 -9.36
N LEU A 538 7.23 -1.67 -10.23
CA LEU A 538 7.98 -1.99 -11.44
C LEU A 538 9.47 -2.25 -11.16
N TYR A 539 9.97 -1.80 -10.02
CA TYR A 539 11.37 -1.87 -9.56
C TYR A 539 12.37 -1.11 -10.43
N MET A 540 11.90 -0.15 -11.24
CA MET A 540 12.78 0.66 -12.10
C MET A 540 13.75 1.53 -11.29
N ASP A 541 13.37 1.88 -10.06
CA ASP A 541 14.13 2.68 -9.10
C ASP A 541 15.13 1.87 -8.26
N VAL A 542 15.05 0.52 -8.28
CA VAL A 542 15.81 -0.32 -7.34
C VAL A 542 17.32 -0.13 -7.46
N TYR A 543 17.87 -0.07 -8.67
CA TYR A 543 19.32 0.08 -8.84
C TYR A 543 19.84 1.44 -8.37
N GLY A 544 19.04 2.50 -8.58
CA GLY A 544 19.36 3.83 -8.09
C GLY A 544 19.30 3.89 -6.57
N ILE A 545 18.29 3.26 -5.96
CA ILE A 545 18.18 3.11 -4.50
C ILE A 545 19.41 2.40 -3.92
N LEU A 546 19.80 1.26 -4.50
CA LEU A 546 20.94 0.48 -4.02
C LEU A 546 22.26 1.24 -4.17
N GLN A 547 22.51 1.87 -5.33
CA GLN A 547 23.75 2.63 -5.52
C GLN A 547 23.81 3.88 -4.64
N TYR A 548 22.70 4.55 -4.36
CA TYR A 548 22.67 5.67 -3.42
C TYR A 548 23.17 5.24 -2.02
N PHE A 549 22.67 4.13 -1.48
CA PHE A 549 23.04 3.71 -0.14
C PHE A 549 24.40 3.00 -0.06
N MET A 550 24.70 2.14 -1.04
CA MET A 550 25.89 1.28 -1.03
C MET A 550 27.11 1.96 -1.66
N GLY A 551 26.88 2.95 -2.52
CA GLY A 551 27.90 3.56 -3.38
C GLY A 551 28.37 2.59 -4.47
N TYR A 552 29.28 3.05 -5.31
CA TYR A 552 29.92 2.23 -6.33
C TYR A 552 31.40 2.64 -6.48
N LYS A 553 32.30 1.65 -6.54
CA LYS A 553 33.77 1.86 -6.55
C LYS A 553 34.27 2.82 -5.45
N GLY A 554 33.64 2.76 -4.27
CA GLY A 554 34.00 3.57 -3.11
C GLY A 554 33.55 5.05 -3.17
N ARG A 555 32.67 5.43 -4.11
CA ARG A 555 32.12 6.78 -4.26
C ARG A 555 30.65 6.83 -3.90
N ASP A 556 30.18 8.03 -3.55
CA ASP A 556 28.76 8.41 -3.41
C ASP A 556 27.93 7.48 -2.51
N ARG A 557 28.57 6.92 -1.48
CA ARG A 557 27.96 6.01 -0.51
C ARG A 557 27.23 6.77 0.60
N HIS A 558 25.95 6.47 0.80
CA HIS A 558 25.11 7.07 1.85
C HIS A 558 24.73 6.09 2.99
N ASP A 559 25.71 5.31 3.48
CA ASP A 559 25.48 4.28 4.52
C ASP A 559 24.84 4.83 5.79
N LYS A 560 25.22 6.05 6.20
CA LYS A 560 24.68 6.72 7.38
C LYS A 560 23.20 7.07 7.19
N GLN A 561 22.76 7.36 5.97
CA GLN A 561 21.35 7.61 5.69
C GLN A 561 20.56 6.30 5.76
N ALA A 562 21.11 5.21 5.23
CA ALA A 562 20.50 3.89 5.37
C ALA A 562 20.36 3.48 6.86
N GLU A 563 21.43 3.67 7.64
CA GLU A 563 21.41 3.41 9.09
C GLU A 563 20.36 4.28 9.80
N LYS A 564 20.31 5.58 9.48
CA LYS A 564 19.35 6.51 10.07
C LYS A 564 17.91 6.05 9.82
N ILE A 565 17.53 5.75 8.57
CA ILE A 565 16.17 5.31 8.24
C ILE A 565 15.84 3.99 8.97
N ALA A 566 16.77 3.03 9.00
CA ALA A 566 16.56 1.77 9.70
C ALA A 566 16.36 1.97 11.21
N MET A 567 17.19 2.79 11.86
CA MET A 567 17.11 3.03 13.30
C MET A 567 15.91 3.88 13.69
N ASP A 568 15.55 4.88 12.88
CA ASP A 568 14.37 5.70 13.10
C ASP A 568 13.10 4.88 12.89
N GLY A 569 13.04 4.09 11.81
CA GLY A 569 11.97 3.14 11.56
C GLY A 569 11.76 2.17 12.71
N LYS A 570 12.84 1.59 13.24
CA LYS A 570 12.79 0.73 14.42
C LYS A 570 12.30 1.47 15.67
N SER A 571 12.93 2.59 16.02
CA SER A 571 12.60 3.39 17.20
C SER A 571 11.15 3.86 17.19
N TRP A 572 10.61 4.12 15.99
CA TRP A 572 9.21 4.49 15.82
C TRP A 572 8.29 3.27 15.88
N ALA A 573 8.60 2.17 15.19
CA ALA A 573 7.84 0.93 15.24
C ALA A 573 7.70 0.38 16.66
N GLU A 574 8.75 0.48 17.48
CA GLU A 574 8.74 0.13 18.91
C GLU A 574 7.82 1.01 19.77
N LYS A 575 7.24 2.08 19.21
CA LYS A 575 6.31 3.00 19.90
C LYS A 575 4.89 2.98 19.35
N VAL A 576 4.71 2.58 18.08
CA VAL A 576 3.41 2.67 17.40
C VAL A 576 2.92 1.37 16.76
N LEU A 577 3.74 0.33 16.72
CA LEU A 577 3.41 -0.99 16.14
C LEU A 577 3.50 -2.15 17.16
N ARG A 578 3.53 -1.88 18.47
CA ARG A 578 3.59 -2.94 19.49
C ARG A 578 2.28 -3.72 19.56
N GLN A 579 2.28 -4.84 20.29
CA GLN A 579 1.04 -5.54 20.62
C GLN A 579 0.08 -4.60 21.38
N GLU A 580 0.60 -3.74 22.25
CA GLU A 580 -0.19 -2.71 22.93
C GLU A 580 -0.85 -1.74 21.95
N ASP A 581 -0.13 -1.32 20.89
CA ASP A 581 -0.68 -0.39 19.90
C ASP A 581 -1.76 -1.07 19.03
N MET A 582 -1.66 -2.38 18.79
CA MET A 582 -2.72 -3.17 18.17
C MET A 582 -3.96 -3.21 19.08
N GLN A 583 -3.80 -3.45 20.38
CA GLN A 583 -4.92 -3.43 21.34
C GLN A 583 -5.61 -2.06 21.34
N ILE A 584 -4.84 -0.97 21.37
CA ILE A 584 -5.38 0.40 21.37
C ILE A 584 -6.13 0.70 20.07
N TYR A 585 -5.58 0.29 18.92
CA TYR A 585 -6.22 0.45 17.62
C TYR A 585 -7.54 -0.34 17.56
N VAL A 586 -7.52 -1.62 17.96
CA VAL A 586 -8.69 -2.50 17.92
C VAL A 586 -9.75 -2.06 18.92
N TYR A 587 -9.37 -1.64 20.12
CA TYR A 587 -10.32 -1.07 21.08
C TYR A 587 -11.00 0.16 20.47
N ARG A 588 -10.24 1.07 19.85
CA ARG A 588 -10.85 2.22 19.18
C ARG A 588 -11.78 1.81 18.05
N LEU A 589 -11.31 0.93 17.18
CA LEU A 589 -12.04 0.43 16.03
C LEU A 589 -13.39 -0.17 16.45
N LEU A 590 -13.40 -0.99 17.50
CA LEU A 590 -14.59 -1.68 17.96
C LEU A 590 -15.58 -0.75 18.68
N LEU A 591 -15.13 0.31 19.35
CA LEU A 591 -16.04 1.37 19.84
C LEU A 591 -16.77 2.09 18.70
N GLU A 592 -16.04 2.44 17.64
CA GLU A 592 -16.60 3.12 16.47
C GLU A 592 -17.49 2.18 15.63
N TYR A 593 -17.10 0.91 15.49
CA TYR A 593 -17.90 -0.10 14.80
C TYR A 593 -19.18 -0.46 15.57
N ALA A 594 -19.11 -0.59 16.90
CA ALA A 594 -20.31 -0.74 17.72
C ALA A 594 -21.26 0.44 17.54
N ARG A 595 -20.72 1.66 17.43
CA ARG A 595 -21.52 2.86 17.20
C ARG A 595 -22.21 2.78 15.84
N LEU A 596 -21.54 2.37 14.77
CA LEU A 596 -22.17 2.16 13.46
C LEU A 596 -23.34 1.17 13.52
N CYS A 597 -23.21 0.15 14.36
CA CYS A 597 -24.20 -0.88 14.60
C CYS A 597 -25.33 -0.44 15.55
N ASP A 598 -25.32 0.77 16.12
CA ASP A 598 -26.32 1.22 17.10
C ASP A 598 -27.48 1.96 16.40
N ASP A 599 -28.73 1.71 16.81
CA ASP A 599 -29.90 2.40 16.25
C ASP A 599 -29.95 3.90 16.63
N GLN A 600 -29.23 4.30 17.69
CA GLN A 600 -29.07 5.68 18.15
C GLN A 600 -27.69 6.26 17.81
N ARG A 601 -26.97 5.71 16.81
CA ARG A 601 -25.59 6.10 16.46
C ARG A 601 -25.32 7.61 16.31
N ASP A 602 -26.33 8.36 15.90
CA ASP A 602 -26.23 9.81 15.66
C ASP A 602 -26.21 10.62 16.97
N SER A 603 -26.89 10.14 18.02
CA SER A 603 -26.86 10.73 19.36
C SER A 603 -25.84 10.08 20.29
N LEU A 604 -25.32 8.91 19.93
CA LEU A 604 -24.36 8.17 20.73
C LEU A 604 -23.00 8.89 20.79
N ALA A 605 -22.65 9.44 21.97
CA ALA A 605 -21.48 10.29 22.11
C ALA A 605 -20.94 10.38 23.55
N PHE A 606 -19.62 10.52 23.67
CA PHE A 606 -18.91 10.99 24.85
C PHE A 606 -18.81 12.52 24.85
N VAL A 607 -19.40 13.16 25.87
CA VAL A 607 -19.45 14.62 26.01
C VAL A 607 -19.17 15.12 27.43
N GLU A 608 -18.76 14.24 28.35
CA GLU A 608 -18.56 14.61 29.76
C GLU A 608 -17.48 15.67 29.95
N ASP A 609 -16.49 15.72 29.05
CA ASP A 609 -15.47 16.77 29.01
C ASP A 609 -16.06 18.17 28.73
N LEU A 610 -17.20 18.24 28.03
CA LEU A 610 -17.91 19.49 27.75
C LEU A 610 -18.94 19.85 28.82
N MET A 611 -19.53 18.84 29.47
CA MET A 611 -20.59 19.02 30.47
C MET A 611 -20.05 19.53 31.81
N ASN A 612 -18.81 19.20 32.16
CA ASN A 612 -18.15 19.65 33.40
C ASN A 612 -17.50 21.04 33.31
N SER A 613 -17.67 21.74 32.18
CA SER A 613 -17.06 23.04 31.89
C SER A 613 -17.97 24.25 32.20
N TYR A 614 -19.14 24.03 32.81
CA TYR A 614 -20.15 25.05 33.13
C TYR A 614 -20.44 25.16 34.62
#